data_AF-A0AAD4J3C1-F1
#
_entry.id   AF-A0AAD4J3C1-F1
#
_cell.length_a   1.000
_cell.length_b   1.000
_cell.length_c   1.000
_cell.angle_alpha   90.00
_cell.angle_beta   90.00
_cell.angle_gamma   90.00
#
_symmetry.space_group_name_H-M   'P 1'
#
loop_
_entity.id
_entity.type
_entity.pdbx_description
1 polymer ?
#
loop_
_entity_poly.entity_id
_entity_poly.type
_entity_poly.pdbx_seq_one_letter_code
_entity_poly.pdbx_strand_id
1 'polypeptide(L)'
;MARKSVHNCLHGTKYFCTRSNGMVAARLNYHSTVEEDQIQNQEWRETAFSKMKKWSQSLKELDLIGGRLVNINDHSRIFDEKLEKKMQAFKSTAKAFILLPSMQETMRKNLMDSSVDQRCKELEHFCKPHERDVLTVSSLTKVADILSISAQPRKVVRKKIGPQVTQHKIWTGALVEILNGLKSEIDQFLAQKRLSKEVRLSQQIAVGFLKFLESVMSHDPETSSWMRLTPTKGADSATGSPSPKWEEALEMCHDLVNCLSDETEFALHASKLDVMKEGLYQLRDVLIDKSIGYKENRHQEHLVQKRLTKTLGHSSKCLFTLLMYYLYGTAADVEVEVRGGVHVVGGGRKTCLYTGKILTVDEEEVVHDGVKQLDAAMGIFKFVWETAGMKGDLELQGHLWCVGAHNRSFTYRGNVYILHAINL
;
A
#
# COMPACT_ATOMS: atom_id res chain seq x y z
N MET A 1 16.03 -7.73 -18.60
CA MET A 1 17.20 -7.02 -19.14
C MET A 1 17.84 -6.20 -18.04
N ALA A 2 19.16 -6.35 -17.91
CA ALA A 2 20.17 -5.54 -17.21
C ALA A 2 19.97 -5.16 -15.72
N ARG A 3 20.78 -5.82 -14.87
CA ARG A 3 21.32 -5.30 -13.60
C ARG A 3 22.04 -3.96 -13.85
N LYS A 4 21.91 -3.02 -12.92
CA LYS A 4 22.95 -2.01 -12.62
C LYS A 4 22.97 -1.76 -11.11
N SER A 5 24.12 -2.04 -10.50
CA SER A 5 24.52 -1.46 -9.23
C SER A 5 25.32 -0.17 -9.50
N VAL A 6 25.50 0.62 -8.43
CA VAL A 6 26.70 1.38 -8.02
C VAL A 6 26.38 2.81 -7.52
N HIS A 7 26.58 2.95 -6.21
CA HIS A 7 27.14 4.04 -5.38
C HIS A 7 26.77 5.53 -5.48
N ASN A 8 26.57 6.05 -4.25
CA ASN A 8 27.02 7.30 -3.64
C ASN A 8 26.52 8.64 -4.22
N CYS A 9 25.76 9.36 -3.39
CA CYS A 9 26.15 10.73 -3.04
C CYS A 9 25.60 11.12 -1.66
N LEU A 10 26.51 11.33 -0.71
CA LEU A 10 26.29 12.09 0.51
C LEU A 10 26.18 13.56 0.13
N HIS A 11 25.09 14.25 0.46
CA HIS A 11 25.14 15.67 0.85
C HIS A 11 23.90 16.05 1.66
N GLY A 12 24.16 16.84 2.70
CA GLY A 12 23.33 16.97 3.89
C GLY A 12 22.09 17.84 3.70
N THR A 13 21.07 17.51 4.47
CA THR A 13 19.85 18.30 4.60
C THR A 13 19.68 18.71 6.06
N LYS A 14 19.49 20.01 6.26
CA LYS A 14 19.45 20.68 7.56
C LYS A 14 18.23 20.23 8.36
N TYR A 15 18.50 19.74 9.57
CA TYR A 15 17.50 19.39 10.57
C TYR A 15 16.73 20.63 11.05
N PHE A 16 15.41 20.64 10.90
CA PHE A 16 14.54 21.59 11.61
C PHE A 16 13.92 20.89 12.81
N CYS A 17 14.44 21.19 13.99
CA CYS A 17 13.87 20.78 15.27
C CYS A 17 13.23 22.02 15.92
N THR A 18 11.91 22.15 15.84
CA THR A 18 11.19 23.19 16.60
C THR A 18 10.75 22.61 17.94
N ARG A 19 11.50 22.97 18.98
CA ARG A 19 11.12 22.75 20.37
C ARG A 19 10.35 23.99 20.83
N SER A 20 9.11 23.86 21.29
CA SER A 20 8.50 24.92 22.09
C SER A 20 7.68 24.36 23.25
N ASN A 21 7.88 25.03 24.39
CA ASN A 21 7.26 24.81 25.68
C ASN A 21 5.76 25.14 25.65
N GLY A 22 5.03 24.54 26.58
CA GLY A 22 3.57 24.53 26.62
C GLY A 22 2.91 25.88 26.89
N MET A 23 1.70 26.03 26.34
CA MET A 23 0.52 26.46 27.08
C MET A 23 -0.75 26.25 26.24
N VAL A 24 -1.77 25.70 26.90
CA VAL A 24 -3.21 25.67 26.58
C VAL A 24 -3.63 25.02 25.25
N ALA A 25 -3.83 23.70 25.31
CA ALA A 25 -4.53 22.94 24.28
C ALA A 25 -6.04 23.16 24.37
N ALA A 26 -6.61 23.96 23.47
CA ALA A 26 -8.03 23.88 23.14
C ALA A 26 -8.28 22.57 22.37
N ARG A 27 -8.86 21.58 23.05
CA ARG A 27 -9.32 20.32 22.45
C ARG A 27 -10.50 20.62 21.52
N LEU A 28 -10.28 20.54 20.21
CA LEU A 28 -11.35 20.34 19.22
C LEU A 28 -11.05 19.02 18.51
N ASN A 29 -11.67 17.95 18.99
CA ASN A 29 -11.65 16.62 18.38
C ASN A 29 -12.47 16.67 17.07
N TYR A 30 -11.81 16.86 15.93
CA TYR A 30 -12.40 16.66 14.59
C TYR A 30 -12.42 15.16 14.23
N HIS A 31 -13.02 14.33 15.09
CA HIS A 31 -13.38 12.94 14.77
C HIS A 31 -14.89 12.75 14.57
N SER A 32 -15.66 13.83 14.52
CA SER A 32 -17.07 13.75 14.13
C SER A 32 -17.16 13.80 12.61
N THR A 33 -17.84 12.82 12.04
CA THR A 33 -18.57 12.93 10.77
C THR A 33 -19.17 14.34 10.72
N VAL A 34 -18.81 15.13 9.71
CA VAL A 34 -19.43 16.44 9.50
C VAL A 34 -20.90 16.16 9.21
N GLU A 35 -21.79 16.55 10.12
CA GLU A 35 -23.23 16.36 9.93
C GLU A 35 -23.67 17.13 8.68
N GLU A 36 -24.51 16.52 7.84
CA GLU A 36 -24.93 17.09 6.55
C GLU A 36 -25.57 18.49 6.73
N ASP A 37 -26.21 18.73 7.88
CA ASP A 37 -26.80 20.03 8.25
C ASP A 37 -25.74 21.13 8.45
N GLN A 38 -24.54 20.79 8.95
CA GLN A 38 -23.44 21.75 9.13
C GLN A 38 -22.80 22.12 7.79
N ILE A 39 -22.82 21.22 6.81
CA ILE A 39 -22.32 21.46 5.45
C ILE A 39 -23.19 22.48 4.70
N GLN A 40 -24.45 22.69 5.11
CA GLN A 40 -25.33 23.69 4.50
C GLN A 40 -25.13 25.11 5.05
N ASN A 41 -24.42 25.30 6.17
CA ASN A 41 -24.15 26.61 6.74
C ASN A 41 -23.03 27.35 5.97
N GLN A 42 -23.36 28.51 5.40
CA GLN A 42 -22.42 29.36 4.65
C GLN A 42 -21.21 29.81 5.49
N GLU A 43 -21.41 30.17 6.77
CA GLU A 43 -20.34 30.60 7.66
C GLU A 43 -19.32 29.48 7.92
N TRP A 44 -19.83 28.25 8.07
CA TRP A 44 -18.98 27.07 8.19
C TRP A 44 -18.17 26.84 6.93
N ARG A 45 -18.79 26.93 5.74
CA ARG A 45 -18.12 26.74 4.45
C ARG A 45 -16.97 27.73 4.25
N GLU A 46 -17.21 29.01 4.50
CA GLU A 46 -16.20 30.07 4.39
C GLU A 46 -15.04 29.83 5.37
N THR A 47 -15.36 29.49 6.61
CA THR A 47 -14.37 29.19 7.65
C THR A 47 -13.55 27.94 7.31
N ALA A 48 -14.20 26.86 6.88
CA ALA A 48 -13.58 25.60 6.53
C ALA A 48 -12.68 25.75 5.31
N PHE A 49 -13.13 26.45 4.27
CA PHE A 49 -12.34 26.72 3.07
C PHE A 49 -11.10 27.56 3.38
N SER A 50 -11.25 28.62 4.20
CA SER A 50 -10.13 29.45 4.64
C SER A 50 -9.08 28.63 5.41
N LYS A 51 -9.53 27.72 6.28
CA LYS A 51 -8.63 26.77 6.97
C LYS A 51 -7.96 25.81 5.99
N MET A 52 -8.69 25.23 5.05
CA MET A 52 -8.14 24.33 4.02
C MET A 52 -7.07 25.01 3.19
N LYS A 53 -7.27 26.26 2.75
CA LYS A 53 -6.27 27.03 2.00
C LYS A 53 -4.98 27.24 2.82
N LYS A 54 -5.10 27.54 4.11
CA LYS A 54 -3.94 27.64 5.02
C LYS A 54 -3.24 26.29 5.20
N TRP A 55 -4.01 25.21 5.34
CA TRP A 55 -3.48 23.86 5.53
C TRP A 55 -2.76 23.36 4.29
N SER A 56 -3.34 23.53 3.10
CA SER A 56 -2.76 23.24 1.79
C SER A 56 -1.32 23.74 1.69
N GLN A 57 -1.08 25.02 2.00
CA GLN A 57 0.26 25.61 1.95
C GLN A 57 1.22 25.02 2.98
N SER A 58 0.74 24.76 4.19
CA SER A 58 1.58 24.19 5.25
C SER A 58 1.83 22.68 5.15
N LEU A 59 1.08 21.98 4.30
CA LEU A 59 1.16 20.53 4.07
C LEU A 59 1.67 20.22 2.64
N LYS A 60 2.14 21.22 1.90
CA LYS A 60 2.44 21.10 0.46
C LYS A 60 3.45 20.00 0.10
N GLU A 61 4.39 19.71 1.00
CA GLU A 61 5.44 18.69 0.79
C GLU A 61 5.04 17.33 1.37
N LEU A 62 3.82 17.19 1.89
CA LEU A 62 3.38 16.04 2.67
C LEU A 62 2.17 15.36 2.02
N ASP A 63 2.10 14.04 2.14
CA ASP A 63 0.92 13.24 1.78
C ASP A 63 0.71 12.10 2.78
N LEU A 64 -0.50 11.51 2.77
CA LEU A 64 -0.76 10.21 3.39
C LEU A 64 -0.68 9.13 2.33
N ILE A 65 0.33 8.26 2.44
CA ILE A 65 0.52 7.10 1.56
C ILE A 65 0.52 5.83 2.40
N GLY A 66 -0.47 4.96 2.19
CA GLY A 66 -0.60 3.68 2.91
C GLY A 66 -0.74 3.88 4.42
N GLY A 67 -1.53 4.86 4.84
CA GLY A 67 -1.82 5.22 6.23
C GLY A 67 -0.72 6.03 6.91
N ARG A 68 0.32 6.44 6.19
CA ARG A 68 1.51 7.09 6.74
C ARG A 68 1.69 8.48 6.20
N LEU A 69 1.95 9.43 7.09
CA LEU A 69 2.45 10.74 6.71
C LEU A 69 3.88 10.59 6.15
N VAL A 70 4.05 11.01 4.91
CA VAL A 70 5.31 10.93 4.17
C VAL A 70 5.64 12.27 3.52
N ASN A 71 6.93 12.53 3.35
CA ASN A 71 7.38 13.61 2.47
C ASN A 71 7.26 13.15 1.02
N ILE A 72 6.70 13.99 0.15
CA ILE A 72 6.45 13.64 -1.26
C ILE A 72 7.77 13.52 -2.04
N ASN A 73 8.78 14.32 -1.70
CA ASN A 73 10.02 14.44 -2.46
C ASN A 73 10.97 13.25 -2.28
N ASP A 74 11.07 12.73 -1.05
CA ASP A 74 12.00 11.65 -0.71
C ASP A 74 11.32 10.37 -0.19
N HIS A 75 9.98 10.38 -0.09
CA HIS A 75 9.15 9.29 0.42
C HIS A 75 9.48 8.84 1.85
N SER A 76 10.20 9.65 2.63
CA SER A 76 10.52 9.36 4.02
C SER A 76 9.29 9.51 4.93
N ARG A 77 9.20 8.67 5.97
CA ARG A 77 8.12 8.77 6.96
C ARG A 77 8.36 9.95 7.88
N ILE A 78 7.28 10.65 8.23
CA ILE A 78 7.27 11.73 9.20
C ILE A 78 6.55 11.28 10.47
N PHE A 79 7.23 11.38 11.61
CA PHE A 79 6.72 11.03 12.94
C PHE A 79 6.25 12.26 13.71
N ASP A 80 5.21 12.92 13.20
CA ASP A 80 4.58 14.08 13.85
C ASP A 80 3.06 13.92 13.90
N GLU A 81 2.56 13.55 15.09
CA GLU A 81 1.13 13.33 15.35
C GLU A 81 0.28 14.58 15.07
N LYS A 82 0.83 15.79 15.29
CA LYS A 82 0.09 17.03 15.03
C LYS A 82 -0.06 17.27 13.54
N LEU A 83 1.00 17.05 12.76
CA LEU A 83 0.93 17.13 11.30
C LEU A 83 0.03 16.04 10.72
N GLU A 84 0.07 14.83 11.27
CA GLU A 84 -0.78 13.73 10.82
C GLU A 84 -2.27 14.05 11.07
N LYS A 85 -2.63 14.50 12.28
CA LYS A 85 -3.99 14.97 12.60
C LYS A 85 -4.43 16.12 11.70
N LYS A 86 -3.53 17.06 11.41
CA LYS A 86 -3.81 18.18 10.51
C LYS A 86 -4.08 17.73 9.08
N MET A 87 -3.31 16.76 8.59
CA MET A 87 -3.52 16.16 7.27
C MET A 87 -4.84 15.38 7.19
N GLN A 88 -5.15 14.58 8.22
CA GLN A 88 -6.44 13.89 8.33
C GLN A 88 -7.62 14.87 8.35
N ALA A 89 -7.50 15.98 9.10
CA ALA A 89 -8.51 17.04 9.12
C ALA A 89 -8.66 17.73 7.76
N PHE A 90 -7.54 17.99 7.05
CA PHE A 90 -7.56 18.55 5.70
C PHE A 90 -8.32 17.64 4.73
N LYS A 91 -7.98 16.34 4.66
CA LYS A 91 -8.65 15.39 3.78
C LYS A 91 -10.12 15.17 4.16
N SER A 92 -10.44 15.12 5.45
CA SER A 92 -11.83 14.99 5.92
C SER A 92 -12.67 16.22 5.55
N THR A 93 -12.09 17.42 5.67
CA THR A 93 -12.77 18.66 5.24
C THR A 93 -12.97 18.67 3.73
N ALA A 94 -11.95 18.31 2.94
CA ALA A 94 -12.07 18.21 1.48
C ALA A 94 -13.19 17.27 1.03
N LYS A 95 -13.37 16.12 1.70
CA LYS A 95 -14.48 15.20 1.43
C LYS A 95 -15.85 15.82 1.64
N ALA A 96 -16.01 16.68 2.64
CA ALA A 96 -17.26 17.42 2.85
C ALA A 96 -17.52 18.44 1.71
N PHE A 97 -16.48 19.00 1.08
CA PHE A 97 -16.65 19.87 -0.08
C PHE A 97 -17.06 19.11 -1.35
N ILE A 98 -16.63 17.85 -1.52
CA ILE A 98 -17.06 17.00 -2.64
C ILE A 98 -18.60 16.84 -2.68
N LEU A 99 -19.25 16.92 -1.51
CA LEU A 99 -20.70 16.82 -1.36
C LEU A 99 -21.48 18.08 -1.75
N LEU A 100 -20.82 19.22 -1.88
CA LEU A 100 -21.52 20.47 -2.11
C LEU A 100 -22.24 20.42 -3.47
N PRO A 101 -23.50 20.89 -3.56
CA PRO A 101 -24.23 20.92 -4.83
C PRO A 101 -23.46 21.63 -5.94
N SER A 102 -22.76 22.73 -5.62
CA SER A 102 -21.89 23.45 -6.57
C SER A 102 -20.72 22.61 -7.06
N MET A 103 -20.15 21.76 -6.21
CA MET A 103 -19.07 20.84 -6.58
C MET A 103 -19.58 19.72 -7.46
N GLN A 104 -20.71 19.12 -7.11
CA GLN A 104 -21.38 18.09 -7.91
C GLN A 104 -21.75 18.60 -9.30
N GLU A 105 -22.26 19.83 -9.38
CA GLU A 105 -22.56 20.52 -10.63
C GLU A 105 -21.30 20.71 -11.49
N THR A 106 -20.21 21.19 -10.87
CA THR A 106 -18.92 21.41 -11.54
C THR A 106 -18.34 20.09 -12.05
N MET A 107 -18.36 19.05 -11.22
CA MET A 107 -17.91 17.70 -11.60
C MET A 107 -18.71 17.17 -12.78
N ARG A 108 -20.04 17.33 -12.76
CA ARG A 108 -20.90 16.91 -13.87
C ARG A 108 -20.57 17.66 -15.15
N LYS A 109 -20.32 18.97 -15.09
CA LYS A 109 -19.90 19.76 -16.24
C LYS A 109 -18.54 19.31 -16.79
N ASN A 110 -17.54 19.12 -15.92
CA ASN A 110 -16.22 18.63 -16.31
C ASN A 110 -16.30 17.27 -17.02
N LEU A 111 -17.17 16.37 -16.55
CA LEU A 111 -17.41 15.07 -17.17
C LEU A 111 -18.04 15.18 -18.56
N MET A 112 -18.94 16.14 -18.77
CA MET A 112 -19.53 16.42 -20.09
C MET A 112 -18.48 16.91 -21.08
N ASP A 113 -17.53 17.72 -20.61
CA ASP A 113 -16.47 18.28 -21.46
C ASP A 113 -15.35 17.26 -21.76
N SER A 114 -15.15 16.26 -20.89
CA SER A 114 -14.10 15.24 -21.04
C SER A 114 -14.55 13.94 -21.75
N SER A 115 -15.85 13.64 -21.79
CA SER A 115 -16.37 12.37 -22.30
C SER A 115 -16.78 12.43 -23.78
N VAL A 116 -16.32 11.46 -24.56
CA VAL A 116 -16.79 11.21 -25.94
C VAL A 116 -18.17 10.50 -25.95
N ASP A 117 -18.54 9.80 -24.87
CA ASP A 117 -19.83 9.11 -24.77
C ASP A 117 -20.85 9.99 -24.03
N GLN A 118 -21.88 10.40 -24.78
CA GLN A 118 -22.90 11.37 -24.38
C GLN A 118 -23.91 10.82 -23.35
N ARG A 119 -23.67 9.60 -22.84
CA ARG A 119 -24.51 8.87 -21.89
C ARG A 119 -24.02 8.92 -20.44
N CYS A 120 -22.89 9.57 -20.14
CA CYS A 120 -22.48 9.88 -18.77
C CYS A 120 -23.28 11.04 -18.12
N LYS A 121 -24.33 11.53 -18.78
CA LYS A 121 -25.14 12.68 -18.34
C LYS A 121 -25.97 12.44 -17.07
N GLU A 122 -26.18 11.17 -16.69
CA GLU A 122 -27.04 10.77 -15.57
C GLU A 122 -26.27 10.20 -14.37
N LEU A 123 -24.94 10.21 -14.40
CA LEU A 123 -24.14 9.54 -13.36
C LEU A 123 -23.86 10.46 -12.17
N GLU A 124 -24.54 10.18 -11.07
CA GLU A 124 -24.24 10.69 -9.74
C GLU A 124 -22.96 10.06 -9.18
N HIS A 125 -21.82 10.74 -9.35
CA HIS A 125 -20.53 10.27 -8.85
C HIS A 125 -20.29 10.77 -7.42
N PHE A 126 -19.91 9.87 -6.52
CA PHE A 126 -19.58 10.18 -5.12
C PHE A 126 -20.75 10.74 -4.30
N CYS A 127 -21.99 10.54 -4.75
CA CYS A 127 -23.19 10.98 -4.04
C CYS A 127 -23.54 10.07 -2.86
N LYS A 128 -23.24 8.77 -2.95
CA LYS A 128 -23.53 7.83 -1.85
C LYS A 128 -22.50 7.99 -0.72
N PRO A 129 -22.91 7.91 0.55
CA PRO A 129 -22.00 8.07 1.70
C PRO A 129 -20.73 7.22 1.62
N HIS A 130 -20.89 5.93 1.30
CA HIS A 130 -19.78 4.99 1.25
C HIS A 130 -18.79 5.22 0.10
N GLU A 131 -19.16 5.99 -0.93
CA GLU A 131 -18.27 6.30 -2.06
C GLU A 131 -17.19 7.32 -1.66
N ARG A 132 -17.37 8.03 -0.54
CA ARG A 132 -16.42 9.04 -0.04
C ARG A 132 -15.54 8.53 1.09
N ASP A 133 -15.82 7.33 1.59
CA ASP A 133 -15.03 6.71 2.64
C ASP A 133 -13.62 6.40 2.17
N VAL A 134 -12.69 6.36 3.12
CA VAL A 134 -11.35 5.81 2.86
C VAL A 134 -11.51 4.31 2.64
N LEU A 135 -10.87 3.79 1.61
CA LEU A 135 -10.80 2.37 1.32
C LEU A 135 -9.37 1.87 1.46
N THR A 136 -9.12 0.99 2.43
CA THR A 136 -7.89 0.19 2.48
C THR A 136 -8.12 -1.17 1.83
N VAL A 137 -7.55 -1.38 0.66
CA VAL A 137 -7.55 -2.65 -0.07
C VAL A 137 -6.43 -3.53 0.47
N SER A 138 -6.82 -4.53 1.28
CA SER A 138 -5.90 -5.45 1.96
C SER A 138 -6.18 -6.94 1.69
N SER A 139 -7.13 -7.24 0.80
CA SER A 139 -7.42 -8.60 0.36
C SER A 139 -8.14 -8.63 -0.98
N LEU A 140 -8.05 -9.75 -1.69
CA LEU A 140 -8.83 -9.99 -2.91
C LEU A 140 -10.34 -10.01 -2.63
N THR A 141 -10.75 -10.39 -1.42
CA THR A 141 -12.16 -10.37 -1.03
C THR A 141 -12.71 -8.94 -1.09
N LYS A 142 -11.99 -7.95 -0.54
CA LYS A 142 -12.40 -6.54 -0.66
C LYS A 142 -12.50 -6.07 -2.12
N VAL A 143 -11.52 -6.44 -2.95
CA VAL A 143 -11.53 -6.11 -4.39
C VAL A 143 -12.76 -6.73 -5.08
N ALA A 144 -13.00 -8.01 -4.83
CA ALA A 144 -14.11 -8.76 -5.41
C ALA A 144 -15.48 -8.24 -4.94
N ASP A 145 -15.59 -7.81 -3.69
CA ASP A 145 -16.83 -7.24 -3.15
C ASP A 145 -17.16 -5.90 -3.81
N ILE A 146 -16.16 -5.03 -4.04
CA ILE A 146 -16.34 -3.77 -4.75
C ILE A 146 -16.76 -4.00 -6.21
N LEU A 147 -16.11 -4.95 -6.88
CA LEU A 147 -16.42 -5.30 -8.27
C LEU A 147 -17.67 -6.19 -8.41
N SER A 148 -18.36 -6.51 -7.30
CA SER A 148 -19.52 -7.42 -7.28
C SER A 148 -19.24 -8.78 -7.95
N ILE A 149 -18.02 -9.29 -7.82
CA ILE A 149 -17.61 -10.58 -8.39
C ILE A 149 -18.17 -11.71 -7.52
N SER A 150 -18.89 -12.65 -8.13
CA SER A 150 -19.48 -13.79 -7.44
C SER A 150 -18.45 -14.85 -7.01
N ALA A 151 -18.88 -15.89 -6.28
CA ALA A 151 -17.98 -16.90 -5.73
C ALA A 151 -17.23 -17.72 -6.80
N GLN A 152 -17.82 -17.96 -7.98
CA GLN A 152 -17.17 -18.78 -9.01
C GLN A 152 -15.99 -18.07 -9.69
N PRO A 153 -16.10 -16.82 -10.17
CA PRO A 153 -14.94 -16.12 -10.71
C PRO A 153 -13.86 -15.83 -9.66
N ARG A 154 -14.21 -15.63 -8.37
CA ARG A 154 -13.22 -15.56 -7.28
C ARG A 154 -12.33 -16.81 -7.22
N LYS A 155 -12.90 -18.01 -7.41
CA LYS A 155 -12.12 -19.26 -7.50
C LYS A 155 -11.20 -19.28 -8.70
N VAL A 156 -11.65 -18.77 -9.85
CA VAL A 156 -10.83 -18.65 -11.07
C VAL A 156 -9.64 -17.72 -10.84
N VAL A 157 -9.88 -16.55 -10.23
CA VAL A 157 -8.81 -15.61 -9.84
C VAL A 157 -7.77 -16.31 -8.99
N ARG A 158 -8.19 -16.91 -7.86
CA ARG A 158 -7.28 -17.63 -6.95
C ARG A 158 -6.48 -18.72 -7.66
N LYS A 159 -7.13 -19.50 -8.53
CA LYS A 159 -6.47 -20.58 -9.29
C LYS A 159 -5.41 -20.05 -10.26
N LYS A 160 -5.66 -18.92 -10.92
CA LYS A 160 -4.72 -18.32 -11.88
C LYS A 160 -3.55 -17.62 -11.22
N ILE A 161 -3.79 -16.85 -10.16
CA ILE A 161 -2.74 -16.04 -9.51
C ILE A 161 -1.89 -16.86 -8.54
N GLY A 162 -2.47 -17.86 -7.85
CA GLY A 162 -1.83 -18.58 -6.75
C GLY A 162 -0.43 -19.10 -7.11
N PRO A 163 -0.28 -19.89 -8.19
CA PRO A 163 1.03 -20.38 -8.63
C PRO A 163 2.01 -19.28 -9.02
N GLN A 164 1.53 -18.11 -9.48
CA GLN A 164 2.39 -17.01 -9.92
C GLN A 164 2.97 -16.25 -8.72
N VAL A 165 2.13 -15.93 -7.74
CA VAL A 165 2.50 -15.08 -6.59
C VAL A 165 3.17 -15.85 -5.45
N THR A 166 3.01 -17.17 -5.39
CA THR A 166 3.61 -18.01 -4.34
C THR A 166 4.97 -18.59 -4.72
N GLN A 167 5.57 -18.15 -5.84
CA GLN A 167 6.92 -18.54 -6.20
C GLN A 167 7.91 -18.16 -5.09
N HIS A 168 8.90 -19.01 -4.83
CA HIS A 168 9.89 -18.80 -3.76
C HIS A 168 10.51 -17.39 -3.79
N LYS A 169 10.90 -16.89 -4.98
CA LYS A 169 11.46 -15.53 -5.14
C LYS A 169 10.51 -14.40 -4.77
N ILE A 170 9.20 -14.58 -5.00
CA ILE A 170 8.17 -13.57 -4.69
C ILE A 170 7.92 -13.60 -3.18
N TRP A 171 7.81 -14.80 -2.60
CA TRP A 171 7.73 -15.00 -1.16
C TRP A 171 8.89 -14.35 -0.40
N THR A 172 10.13 -14.69 -0.75
CA THR A 172 11.32 -14.16 -0.10
C THR A 172 11.44 -12.66 -0.33
N GLY A 173 11.17 -12.19 -1.55
CA GLY A 173 11.24 -10.78 -1.89
C GLY A 173 10.26 -9.93 -1.09
N ALA A 174 9.01 -10.38 -0.96
CA ALA A 174 7.99 -9.69 -0.17
C ALA A 174 8.37 -9.60 1.31
N LEU A 175 8.91 -10.68 1.88
CA LEU A 175 9.36 -10.69 3.28
C LEU A 175 10.55 -9.73 3.50
N VAL A 176 11.54 -9.76 2.61
CA VAL A 176 12.69 -8.86 2.65
C VAL A 176 12.27 -7.41 2.49
N GLU A 177 11.31 -7.11 1.62
CA GLU A 177 10.76 -5.76 1.44
C GLU A 177 10.11 -5.23 2.71
N ILE A 178 9.29 -6.04 3.39
CA ILE A 178 8.66 -5.66 4.68
C ILE A 178 9.73 -5.39 5.74
N LEU A 179 10.73 -6.27 5.85
CA LEU A 179 11.80 -6.15 6.85
C LEU A 179 12.71 -4.94 6.59
N ASN A 180 13.04 -4.65 5.34
CA ASN A 180 13.82 -3.46 4.97
C ASN A 180 13.06 -2.17 5.26
N GLY A 181 11.76 -2.12 4.92
CA GLY A 181 10.90 -0.99 5.25
C GLY A 181 10.83 -0.73 6.75
N LEU A 182 10.58 -1.79 7.53
CA LEU A 182 10.55 -1.71 9.00
C LEU A 182 11.90 -1.27 9.58
N LYS A 183 13.01 -1.87 9.12
CA LYS A 183 14.35 -1.51 9.58
C LYS A 183 14.62 -0.03 9.31
N SER A 184 14.32 0.46 8.12
CA SER A 184 14.52 1.87 7.75
C SER A 184 13.72 2.82 8.64
N GLU A 185 12.46 2.48 8.94
CA GLU A 185 11.62 3.30 9.83
C GLU A 185 12.13 3.27 11.27
N ILE A 186 12.54 2.12 11.79
CA ILE A 186 13.13 2.00 13.13
C ILE A 186 14.43 2.83 13.22
N ASP A 187 15.31 2.72 12.23
CA ASP A 187 16.56 3.48 12.17
C ASP A 187 16.28 5.00 12.21
N GLN A 188 15.30 5.46 11.43
CA GLN A 188 14.88 6.86 11.41
C GLN A 188 14.27 7.30 12.75
N PHE A 189 13.43 6.48 13.36
CA PHE A 189 12.81 6.77 14.66
C PHE A 189 13.84 6.87 15.78
N LEU A 190 14.82 5.95 15.82
CA LEU A 190 15.92 5.97 16.78
C LEU A 190 16.83 7.19 16.58
N ALA A 191 17.08 7.62 15.34
CA ALA A 191 17.84 8.83 15.04
C ALA A 191 17.18 10.10 15.61
N GLN A 192 15.86 10.12 15.75
CA GLN A 192 15.11 11.20 16.40
C GLN A 192 15.14 11.14 17.95
N LYS A 193 16.01 10.28 18.53
CA LYS A 193 16.23 10.11 19.97
C LYS A 193 14.99 9.66 20.76
N ARG A 194 14.00 9.03 20.11
CA ARG A 194 12.92 8.33 20.80
C ARG A 194 13.39 6.91 21.12
N LEU A 195 13.83 6.72 22.36
CA LEU A 195 14.47 5.48 22.79
C LEU A 195 13.49 4.64 23.61
N SER A 196 12.95 3.60 22.96
CA SER A 196 12.27 2.48 23.61
C SER A 196 13.20 1.26 23.61
N LYS A 197 13.17 0.47 24.69
CA LYS A 197 13.98 -0.76 24.78
C LYS A 197 13.48 -1.78 23.77
N GLU A 198 12.17 -1.83 23.59
CA GLU A 198 11.42 -2.70 22.70
C GLU A 198 11.73 -2.36 21.24
N VAL A 199 11.83 -1.07 20.89
CA VAL A 199 12.24 -0.62 19.56
C VAL A 199 13.69 -1.01 19.23
N ARG A 200 14.61 -0.91 20.19
CA ARG A 200 16.01 -1.36 20.00
C ARG A 200 16.11 -2.87 19.81
N LEU A 201 15.35 -3.64 20.58
CA LEU A 201 15.28 -5.09 20.42
C LEU A 201 14.71 -5.46 19.05
N SER A 202 13.63 -4.79 18.63
CA SER A 202 13.02 -4.95 17.30
C SER A 202 14.03 -4.68 16.18
N GLN A 203 14.86 -3.66 16.32
CA GLN A 203 15.95 -3.38 15.38
C GLN A 203 16.93 -4.55 15.26
N GLN A 204 17.37 -5.10 16.39
CA GLN A 204 18.31 -6.22 16.43
C GLN A 204 17.72 -7.47 15.78
N ILE A 205 16.46 -7.78 16.08
CA ILE A 205 15.74 -8.91 15.48
C ILE A 205 15.59 -8.69 13.97
N ALA A 206 15.15 -7.52 13.51
CA ALA A 206 14.99 -7.23 12.09
C ALA A 206 16.31 -7.34 11.30
N VAL A 207 17.41 -6.82 11.86
CA VAL A 207 18.75 -6.96 11.25
C VAL A 207 19.22 -8.41 11.25
N GLY A 208 19.01 -9.15 12.34
CA GLY A 208 19.33 -10.57 12.43
C GLY A 208 18.55 -11.39 11.40
N PHE A 209 17.26 -11.09 11.24
CA PHE A 209 16.39 -11.76 10.30
C PHE A 209 16.81 -11.49 8.84
N LEU A 210 17.12 -10.25 8.50
CA LEU A 210 17.65 -9.91 7.17
C LEU A 210 18.97 -10.65 6.89
N LYS A 211 19.90 -10.70 7.85
CA LYS A 211 21.17 -11.43 7.72
C LYS A 211 20.95 -12.94 7.58
N PHE A 212 20.01 -13.51 8.33
CA PHE A 212 19.63 -14.90 8.20
C PHE A 212 19.16 -15.19 6.77
N LEU A 213 18.22 -14.39 6.25
CA LEU A 213 17.70 -14.53 4.89
C LEU A 213 18.83 -14.35 3.85
N GLU A 214 19.71 -13.37 4.02
CA GLU A 214 20.85 -13.16 3.13
C GLU A 214 21.80 -14.36 3.13
N SER A 215 22.15 -14.88 4.31
CA SER A 215 23.03 -16.04 4.47
C SER A 215 22.47 -17.27 3.76
N VAL A 216 21.20 -17.61 3.99
CA VAL A 216 20.57 -18.80 3.40
C VAL A 216 20.22 -18.60 1.92
N MET A 217 20.07 -17.35 1.45
CA MET A 217 19.73 -17.04 0.06
C MET A 217 20.94 -16.73 -0.83
N SER A 218 22.11 -16.45 -0.25
CA SER A 218 23.33 -16.19 -1.01
C SER A 218 23.79 -17.45 -1.76
N HIS A 219 24.29 -17.26 -2.99
CA HIS A 219 25.03 -18.31 -3.70
C HIS A 219 26.50 -18.01 -3.53
N ASP A 220 27.25 -18.98 -3.01
CA ASP A 220 28.70 -18.96 -3.10
C ASP A 220 29.11 -19.15 -4.57
N PRO A 221 29.73 -18.15 -5.21
CA PRO A 221 30.13 -18.22 -6.62
C PRO A 221 31.29 -19.21 -6.87
N GLU A 222 32.05 -19.57 -5.82
CA GLU A 222 33.16 -20.52 -5.93
C GLU A 222 32.70 -21.99 -5.96
N THR A 223 31.44 -22.25 -5.60
CA THR A 223 30.87 -23.60 -5.57
C THR A 223 29.75 -23.77 -6.60
N SER A 224 30.08 -24.47 -7.68
CA SER A 224 29.12 -24.89 -8.70
C SER A 224 28.09 -25.86 -8.10
N SER A 225 26.90 -25.38 -7.72
CA SER A 225 25.86 -26.16 -6.99
C SER A 225 25.35 -27.42 -7.71
N TRP A 226 25.63 -27.57 -9.01
CA TRP A 226 25.30 -28.75 -9.81
C TRP A 226 26.34 -29.88 -9.68
N MET A 227 27.53 -29.59 -9.13
CA MET A 227 28.58 -30.57 -8.83
C MET A 227 28.61 -31.02 -7.36
N ARG A 228 27.80 -30.41 -6.47
CA ARG A 228 27.71 -30.86 -5.08
C ARG A 228 27.02 -32.22 -5.03
N LEU A 229 27.80 -33.26 -4.79
CA LEU A 229 27.29 -34.57 -4.39
C LEU A 229 26.45 -34.38 -3.12
N THR A 230 25.34 -35.11 -3.01
CA THR A 230 24.54 -35.20 -1.78
C THR A 230 25.50 -35.40 -0.61
N PRO A 231 25.45 -34.59 0.46
CA PRO A 231 26.37 -34.77 1.58
C PRO A 231 26.30 -36.22 2.03
N THR A 232 27.40 -36.95 1.85
CA THR A 232 27.51 -38.32 2.33
C THR A 232 27.27 -38.24 3.83
N LYS A 233 26.30 -39.01 4.35
CA LYS A 233 26.12 -39.19 5.80
C LYS A 233 27.44 -39.73 6.37
N GLY A 234 28.37 -38.85 6.74
CA GLY A 234 29.71 -39.26 7.09
C GLY A 234 30.64 -38.08 7.34
N ALA A 235 31.08 -37.99 8.60
CA ALA A 235 32.21 -37.26 9.16
C ALA A 235 32.09 -35.75 9.40
N ASP A 236 31.51 -34.93 8.51
CA ASP A 236 31.43 -33.47 8.76
C ASP A 236 30.08 -32.99 9.29
N SER A 237 29.12 -33.90 9.51
CA SER A 237 27.90 -33.65 10.29
C SER A 237 28.16 -33.59 11.81
N ALA A 238 29.44 -33.57 12.23
CA ALA A 238 29.87 -33.59 13.63
C ALA A 238 29.75 -32.21 14.32
N THR A 239 29.58 -31.12 13.56
CA THR A 239 29.02 -29.86 14.06
C THR A 239 27.53 -29.83 13.71
N GLY A 240 26.73 -30.58 14.48
CA GLY A 240 25.32 -30.86 14.24
C GLY A 240 24.36 -29.67 14.37
N SER A 241 24.60 -28.57 13.65
CA SER A 241 23.56 -27.57 13.42
C SER A 241 22.54 -28.15 12.43
N PRO A 242 21.26 -28.30 12.80
CA PRO A 242 20.24 -28.71 11.86
C PRO A 242 20.20 -27.72 10.68
N SER A 243 19.97 -28.24 9.47
CA SER A 243 19.82 -27.41 8.27
C SER A 243 18.72 -26.36 8.48
N PRO A 244 18.97 -25.08 8.14
CA PRO A 244 18.07 -24.00 8.47
C PRO A 244 16.69 -24.18 7.84
N LYS A 245 15.66 -23.95 8.65
CA LYS A 245 14.24 -24.10 8.28
C LYS A 245 13.51 -22.76 8.31
N TRP A 246 12.36 -22.72 7.64
CA TRP A 246 11.40 -21.62 7.76
C TRP A 246 10.82 -21.46 9.17
N GLU A 247 10.99 -22.43 10.05
CA GLU A 247 10.66 -22.35 11.47
C GLU A 247 11.45 -21.23 12.20
N GLU A 248 12.76 -21.09 11.95
CA GLU A 248 13.58 -20.02 12.54
C GLU A 248 13.11 -18.63 12.08
N ALA A 249 12.72 -18.51 10.80
CA ALA A 249 12.12 -17.30 10.25
C ALA A 249 10.75 -16.98 10.88
N LEU A 250 9.97 -18.01 11.21
CA LEU A 250 8.68 -17.86 11.88
C LEU A 250 8.87 -17.35 13.32
N GLU A 251 9.85 -17.87 14.05
CA GLU A 251 10.20 -17.44 15.41
C GLU A 251 10.65 -15.97 15.43
N MET A 252 11.60 -15.59 14.57
CA MET A 252 12.04 -14.19 14.44
C MET A 252 10.89 -13.25 14.06
N CYS A 253 9.99 -13.69 13.18
CA CYS A 253 8.80 -12.91 12.81
C CYS A 253 7.85 -12.74 14.01
N HIS A 254 7.61 -13.80 14.77
CA HIS A 254 6.77 -13.79 15.96
C HIS A 254 7.33 -12.84 17.03
N ASP A 255 8.62 -12.93 17.32
CA ASP A 255 9.29 -12.08 18.30
C ASP A 255 9.25 -10.61 17.89
N LEU A 256 9.44 -10.32 16.60
CA LEU A 256 9.38 -8.97 16.05
C LEU A 256 7.96 -8.37 16.17
N VAL A 257 6.92 -9.14 15.85
CA VAL A 257 5.52 -8.71 16.02
C VAL A 257 5.21 -8.42 17.48
N ASN A 258 5.68 -9.27 18.40
CA ASN A 258 5.44 -9.07 19.84
C ASN A 258 6.15 -7.83 20.37
N CYS A 259 7.41 -7.61 19.98
CA CYS A 259 8.17 -6.42 20.40
C CYS A 259 7.54 -5.11 19.90
N LEU A 260 6.84 -5.15 18.77
CA LEU A 260 6.20 -3.98 18.15
C LEU A 260 4.71 -3.83 18.51
N SER A 261 4.16 -4.74 19.33
CA SER A 261 2.71 -4.79 19.59
C SER A 261 2.16 -3.54 20.28
N ASP A 262 2.95 -2.93 21.16
CA ASP A 262 2.58 -1.71 21.89
C ASP A 262 3.02 -0.42 21.16
N GLU A 263 3.82 -0.54 20.09
CA GLU A 263 4.43 0.58 19.38
C GLU A 263 3.57 0.98 18.17
N THR A 264 2.64 1.91 18.39
CA THR A 264 1.64 2.34 17.39
C THR A 264 2.27 2.86 16.08
N GLU A 265 3.46 3.43 16.17
CA GLU A 265 4.23 3.99 15.07
C GLU A 265 4.59 2.96 14.00
N PHE A 266 4.75 1.69 14.40
CA PHE A 266 5.13 0.59 13.53
C PHE A 266 3.98 -0.39 13.26
N ALA A 267 2.76 -0.06 13.69
CA ALA A 267 1.58 -0.94 13.60
C ALA A 267 1.33 -1.47 12.17
N LEU A 268 1.64 -0.68 11.15
CA LEU A 268 1.50 -1.10 9.75
C LEU A 268 2.48 -2.23 9.39
N HIS A 269 3.76 -2.08 9.73
CA HIS A 269 4.76 -3.11 9.49
C HIS A 269 4.51 -4.35 10.36
N ALA A 270 4.17 -4.17 11.63
CA ALA A 270 3.80 -5.26 12.53
C ALA A 270 2.60 -6.06 12.01
N SER A 271 1.55 -5.38 11.53
CA SER A 271 0.38 -6.00 10.89
C SER A 271 0.77 -6.79 9.63
N LYS A 272 1.69 -6.28 8.82
CA LYS A 272 2.18 -6.99 7.63
C LYS A 272 3.00 -8.22 7.98
N LEU A 273 3.87 -8.15 8.98
CA LEU A 273 4.59 -9.31 9.50
C LEU A 273 3.63 -10.36 10.06
N ASP A 274 2.60 -9.91 10.80
CA ASP A 274 1.59 -10.82 11.33
C ASP A 274 0.80 -11.53 10.22
N VAL A 275 0.47 -10.81 9.14
CA VAL A 275 -0.10 -11.41 7.93
C VAL A 275 0.85 -12.44 7.31
N MET A 276 2.15 -12.18 7.27
CA MET A 276 3.14 -13.13 6.71
C MET A 276 3.32 -14.38 7.56
N LYS A 277 2.99 -14.36 8.87
CA LYS A 277 2.98 -15.57 9.71
C LYS A 277 2.06 -16.65 9.14
N GLU A 278 0.94 -16.29 8.52
CA GLU A 278 0.03 -17.24 7.86
C GLU A 278 0.79 -18.16 6.90
N GLY A 279 1.65 -17.60 6.05
CA GLY A 279 2.47 -18.36 5.12
C GLY A 279 3.63 -19.10 5.80
N LEU A 280 4.33 -18.44 6.74
CA LEU A 280 5.44 -19.04 7.48
C LEU A 280 5.03 -20.30 8.25
N TYR A 281 3.84 -20.32 8.87
CA TYR A 281 3.31 -21.52 9.52
C TYR A 281 3.16 -22.71 8.57
N GLN A 282 2.80 -22.48 7.31
CA GLN A 282 2.67 -23.55 6.31
C GLN A 282 4.03 -24.09 5.87
N LEU A 283 5.06 -23.27 6.00
CA LEU A 283 6.41 -23.55 5.56
C LEU A 283 7.33 -24.05 6.65
N ARG A 284 6.96 -24.02 7.95
CA ARG A 284 7.85 -24.29 9.08
C ARG A 284 8.80 -25.49 8.89
N ASP A 285 8.29 -26.59 8.32
CA ASP A 285 9.06 -27.84 8.14
C ASP A 285 9.89 -27.88 6.84
N VAL A 286 9.88 -26.82 6.04
CA VAL A 286 10.56 -26.71 4.74
C VAL A 286 11.95 -26.10 4.96
N LEU A 287 12.96 -26.67 4.29
CA LEU A 287 14.34 -26.20 4.37
C LEU A 287 14.50 -24.90 3.55
N ILE A 288 15.32 -23.97 4.04
CA ILE A 288 15.72 -22.75 3.30
C ILE A 288 17.17 -22.87 2.78
N ASP A 289 17.87 -23.90 3.20
CA ASP A 289 19.31 -24.02 3.00
C ASP A 289 19.71 -24.16 1.52
N LYS A 290 20.50 -23.22 1.00
CA LYS A 290 21.12 -23.32 -0.34
C LYS A 290 22.47 -24.03 -0.33
N SER A 291 22.95 -24.49 0.83
CA SER A 291 24.13 -25.35 0.95
C SER A 291 23.88 -26.75 0.37
N ILE A 292 22.61 -27.16 0.26
CA ILE A 292 22.19 -28.45 -0.31
C ILE A 292 22.34 -28.49 -1.84
N GLY A 293 22.35 -29.70 -2.40
CA GLY A 293 22.52 -29.90 -3.85
C GLY A 293 21.41 -29.24 -4.68
N TYR A 294 21.72 -28.79 -5.90
CA TYR A 294 20.80 -28.03 -6.76
C TYR A 294 19.40 -28.65 -6.92
N LYS A 295 19.32 -29.98 -7.12
CA LYS A 295 18.05 -30.70 -7.28
C LYS A 295 17.19 -30.60 -6.02
N GLU A 296 17.81 -30.72 -4.85
CA GLU A 296 17.12 -30.63 -3.56
C GLU A 296 16.67 -29.19 -3.30
N ASN A 297 17.52 -28.19 -3.56
CA ASN A 297 17.14 -26.79 -3.44
C ASN A 297 15.92 -26.46 -4.33
N ARG A 298 15.91 -26.91 -5.59
CA ARG A 298 14.73 -26.76 -6.48
C ARG A 298 13.50 -27.49 -5.95
N HIS A 299 13.68 -28.65 -5.32
CA HIS A 299 12.59 -29.37 -4.67
C HIS A 299 12.00 -28.55 -3.50
N GLN A 300 12.84 -27.96 -2.66
CA GLN A 300 12.40 -27.10 -1.55
C GLN A 300 11.68 -25.83 -2.05
N GLU A 301 12.21 -25.16 -3.09
CA GLU A 301 11.53 -24.02 -3.74
C GLU A 301 10.15 -24.41 -4.29
N HIS A 302 10.04 -25.58 -4.91
CA HIS A 302 8.76 -26.10 -5.39
C HIS A 302 7.83 -26.45 -4.23
N LEU A 303 8.35 -26.99 -3.13
CA LEU A 303 7.57 -27.31 -1.94
C LEU A 303 6.98 -26.04 -1.31
N VAL A 304 7.74 -24.94 -1.23
CA VAL A 304 7.25 -23.63 -0.81
C VAL A 304 6.05 -23.22 -1.65
N GLN A 305 6.22 -23.17 -2.98
CA GLN A 305 5.17 -22.77 -3.90
C GLN A 305 3.92 -23.66 -3.79
N LYS A 306 4.13 -24.99 -3.75
CA LYS A 306 3.06 -25.98 -3.66
C LYS A 306 2.27 -25.84 -2.37
N ARG A 307 2.93 -25.69 -1.22
CA ARG A 307 2.27 -25.53 0.08
C ARG A 307 1.46 -24.25 0.10
N LEU A 308 2.08 -23.10 -0.19
CA LEU A 308 1.40 -21.80 -0.19
C LEU A 308 0.24 -21.73 -1.20
N THR A 309 0.42 -22.23 -2.43
CA THR A 309 -0.67 -22.26 -3.43
C THR A 309 -1.88 -23.03 -2.92
N LYS A 310 -1.66 -24.15 -2.21
CA LYS A 310 -2.73 -25.00 -1.70
C LYS A 310 -3.44 -24.38 -0.50
N THR A 311 -2.69 -23.77 0.41
CA THR A 311 -3.17 -23.34 1.73
C THR A 311 -3.69 -21.91 1.73
N LEU A 312 -3.03 -20.98 1.03
CA LEU A 312 -3.46 -19.58 0.98
C LEU A 312 -4.76 -19.46 0.14
N GLY A 313 -5.83 -19.10 0.83
CA GLY A 313 -7.16 -18.93 0.25
C GLY A 313 -7.38 -17.58 -0.42
N HIS A 314 -8.52 -17.39 -1.08
CA HIS A 314 -8.88 -16.11 -1.71
C HIS A 314 -8.92 -14.94 -0.71
N SER A 315 -9.44 -15.20 0.50
CA SER A 315 -9.50 -14.20 1.57
C SER A 315 -8.19 -14.01 2.32
N SER A 316 -7.13 -14.76 1.99
CA SER A 316 -5.83 -14.65 2.65
C SER A 316 -5.24 -13.27 2.38
N LYS A 317 -4.93 -12.55 3.46
CA LYS A 317 -4.18 -11.29 3.39
C LYS A 317 -2.74 -11.57 2.96
N CYS A 318 -2.18 -12.73 3.33
CA CYS A 318 -0.84 -13.13 2.92
C CYS A 318 -0.76 -13.29 1.40
N LEU A 319 -1.73 -13.97 0.78
CA LEU A 319 -1.83 -14.08 -0.67
C LEU A 319 -1.90 -12.70 -1.35
N PHE A 320 -2.67 -11.78 -0.76
CA PHE A 320 -2.80 -10.43 -1.29
C PHE A 320 -1.50 -9.63 -1.18
N THR A 321 -0.78 -9.72 -0.05
CA THR A 321 0.56 -9.12 0.10
C THR A 321 1.54 -9.65 -0.95
N LEU A 322 1.52 -10.96 -1.23
CA LEU A 322 2.34 -11.54 -2.30
C LEU A 322 1.95 -11.05 -3.70
N LEU A 323 0.65 -10.84 -3.94
CA LEU A 323 0.16 -10.27 -5.19
C LEU A 323 0.63 -8.82 -5.36
N MET A 324 0.55 -8.01 -4.30
CA MET A 324 1.04 -6.64 -4.30
C MET A 324 2.53 -6.57 -4.65
N TYR A 325 3.34 -7.44 -4.03
CA TYR A 325 4.76 -7.51 -4.32
C TYR A 325 5.03 -8.00 -5.75
N TYR A 326 4.26 -8.97 -6.24
CA TYR A 326 4.37 -9.46 -7.62
C TYR A 326 4.06 -8.38 -8.67
N LEU A 327 3.02 -7.57 -8.47
CA LEU A 327 2.58 -6.57 -9.44
C LEU A 327 3.40 -5.28 -9.37
N TYR A 328 3.74 -4.83 -8.16
CA TYR A 328 4.27 -3.48 -7.92
C TYR A 328 5.58 -3.45 -7.15
N GLY A 329 6.11 -4.59 -6.72
CA GLY A 329 7.33 -4.67 -5.92
C GLY A 329 7.18 -4.15 -4.49
N THR A 330 5.95 -3.86 -4.03
CA THR A 330 5.66 -3.38 -2.67
C THR A 330 4.77 -4.34 -1.92
N ALA A 331 4.97 -4.47 -0.61
CA ALA A 331 4.11 -5.23 0.28
C ALA A 331 3.02 -4.38 0.97
N ALA A 332 2.98 -3.07 0.70
CA ALA A 332 2.03 -2.15 1.31
C ALA A 332 0.59 -2.47 0.88
N ASP A 333 -0.36 -2.24 1.79
CA ASP A 333 -1.78 -2.19 1.40
C ASP A 333 -2.02 -0.93 0.55
N VAL A 334 -2.99 -1.03 -0.35
CA VAL A 334 -3.41 0.12 -1.14
C VAL A 334 -4.45 0.90 -0.37
N GLU A 335 -4.21 2.19 -0.18
CA GLU A 335 -5.18 3.11 0.39
C GLU A 335 -5.71 4.04 -0.70
N VAL A 336 -7.03 4.13 -0.77
CA VAL A 336 -7.77 5.02 -1.64
C VAL A 336 -8.52 5.99 -0.75
N GLU A 337 -8.29 7.29 -0.95
CA GLU A 337 -8.85 8.31 -0.07
C GLU A 337 -10.34 8.52 -0.29
N VAL A 338 -10.78 8.49 -1.55
CA VAL A 338 -12.19 8.60 -1.94
C VAL A 338 -12.54 7.36 -2.74
N ARG A 339 -13.16 6.37 -2.08
CA ARG A 339 -13.43 5.03 -2.61
C ARG A 339 -14.01 5.01 -4.02
N GLY A 340 -14.97 5.89 -4.30
CA GLY A 340 -15.78 5.88 -5.51
C GLY A 340 -16.62 4.60 -5.65
N GLY A 341 -16.87 4.20 -6.89
CA GLY A 341 -17.85 3.15 -7.19
C GLY A 341 -17.65 2.51 -8.55
N VAL A 342 -18.53 1.57 -8.86
CA VAL A 342 -18.56 0.85 -10.12
C VAL A 342 -19.91 1.09 -10.78
N HIS A 343 -19.89 1.57 -12.02
CA HIS A 343 -21.11 1.83 -12.80
C HIS A 343 -21.07 1.08 -14.12
N VAL A 344 -22.24 0.62 -14.55
CA VAL A 344 -22.41 -0.05 -15.84
C VAL A 344 -22.78 0.99 -16.89
N VAL A 345 -21.99 1.08 -17.95
CA VAL A 345 -22.14 2.04 -19.05
C VAL A 345 -22.60 1.30 -20.33
N GLY A 346 -23.37 2.00 -21.17
CA GLY A 346 -23.67 1.54 -22.52
C GLY A 346 -24.49 0.24 -22.59
N GLY A 347 -25.52 0.11 -21.76
CA GLY A 347 -26.45 -1.03 -21.80
C GLY A 347 -25.84 -2.37 -21.39
N GLY A 348 -24.82 -2.38 -20.51
CA GLY A 348 -24.26 -3.61 -19.95
C GLY A 348 -22.96 -4.10 -20.58
N ARG A 349 -22.41 -3.40 -21.59
CA ARG A 349 -21.21 -3.85 -22.31
C ARG A 349 -19.90 -3.29 -21.76
N LYS A 350 -19.97 -2.16 -21.07
CA LYS A 350 -18.82 -1.47 -20.48
C LYS A 350 -19.08 -1.23 -19.00
N THR A 351 -18.07 -1.39 -18.18
CA THR A 351 -18.15 -1.07 -16.76
C THR A 351 -17.09 -0.04 -16.45
N CYS A 352 -17.44 1.05 -15.76
CA CYS A 352 -16.50 2.08 -15.32
C CYS A 352 -16.28 1.96 -13.82
N LEU A 353 -15.02 1.82 -13.41
CA LEU A 353 -14.58 2.01 -12.03
C LEU A 353 -14.05 3.43 -11.90
N TYR A 354 -14.61 4.19 -10.98
CA TYR A 354 -14.12 5.52 -10.63
C TYR A 354 -13.73 5.57 -9.16
N THR A 355 -12.69 6.32 -8.87
CA THR A 355 -12.12 6.49 -7.53
C THR A 355 -11.40 7.82 -7.48
N GLY A 356 -11.03 8.30 -6.29
CA GLY A 356 -10.26 9.53 -6.24
C GLY A 356 -9.35 9.74 -5.05
N LYS A 357 -8.62 10.86 -5.16
CA LYS A 357 -7.53 11.28 -4.28
C LYS A 357 -7.62 12.78 -4.03
N ILE A 358 -7.31 13.21 -2.80
CA ILE A 358 -7.28 14.61 -2.42
C ILE A 358 -5.82 15.05 -2.33
N LEU A 359 -5.48 16.10 -3.07
CA LEU A 359 -4.16 16.68 -3.12
C LEU A 359 -4.08 17.93 -2.23
N THR A 360 -2.90 18.21 -1.71
CA THR A 360 -2.63 19.41 -0.92
C THR A 360 -2.41 20.63 -1.80
N VAL A 361 -1.74 20.48 -2.94
CA VAL A 361 -1.40 21.54 -3.90
C VAL A 361 -1.52 21.03 -5.34
N ASP A 362 -1.62 21.96 -6.30
CA ASP A 362 -1.84 21.69 -7.72
C ASP A 362 -0.55 21.70 -8.56
N GLU A 363 0.60 21.63 -7.89
CA GLU A 363 1.90 21.48 -8.52
C GLU A 363 1.93 20.21 -9.39
N GLU A 364 2.49 20.29 -10.59
CA GLU A 364 2.42 19.20 -11.58
C GLU A 364 3.04 17.90 -11.09
N GLU A 365 4.12 17.97 -10.31
CA GLU A 365 4.76 16.79 -9.73
C GLU A 365 3.82 16.09 -8.73
N VAL A 366 3.15 16.86 -7.86
CA VAL A 366 2.18 16.34 -6.89
C VAL A 366 0.96 15.74 -7.59
N VAL A 367 0.45 16.40 -8.64
CA VAL A 367 -0.65 15.88 -9.45
C VAL A 367 -0.25 14.57 -10.14
N HIS A 368 0.94 14.54 -10.77
CA HIS A 368 1.45 13.37 -11.46
C HIS A 368 1.67 12.18 -10.53
N ASP A 369 2.19 12.39 -9.33
CA ASP A 369 2.36 11.34 -8.33
C ASP A 369 1.01 10.87 -7.76
N GLY A 370 0.08 11.80 -7.54
CA GLY A 370 -1.29 11.45 -7.19
C GLY A 370 -1.97 10.55 -8.23
N VAL A 371 -1.74 10.83 -9.52
CA VAL A 371 -2.22 10.02 -10.64
C VAL A 371 -1.58 8.64 -10.65
N LYS A 372 -0.25 8.53 -10.49
CA LYS A 372 0.43 7.23 -10.41
C LYS A 372 -0.10 6.37 -9.27
N GLN A 373 -0.30 6.96 -8.09
CA GLN A 373 -0.82 6.23 -6.93
C GLN A 373 -2.23 5.72 -7.20
N LEU A 374 -3.09 6.57 -7.77
CA LEU A 374 -4.46 6.20 -8.09
C LEU A 374 -4.54 5.16 -9.23
N ASP A 375 -3.68 5.27 -10.25
CA ASP A 375 -3.53 4.29 -11.33
C ASP A 375 -3.12 2.92 -10.79
N ALA A 376 -2.13 2.88 -9.91
CA ALA A 376 -1.70 1.64 -9.25
C ALA A 376 -2.84 1.02 -8.44
N ALA A 377 -3.60 1.84 -7.70
CA ALA A 377 -4.75 1.37 -6.93
C ALA A 377 -5.85 0.77 -7.82
N MET A 378 -6.26 1.48 -8.87
CA MET A 378 -7.25 1.03 -9.84
C MET A 378 -6.79 -0.19 -10.64
N GLY A 379 -5.48 -0.26 -10.94
CA GLY A 379 -4.87 -1.35 -11.69
C GLY A 379 -5.11 -2.72 -11.04
N ILE A 380 -5.17 -2.78 -9.70
CA ILE A 380 -5.50 -4.03 -8.97
C ILE A 380 -6.91 -4.50 -9.32
N PHE A 381 -7.88 -3.59 -9.34
CA PHE A 381 -9.26 -3.91 -9.66
C PHE A 381 -9.38 -4.40 -11.10
N LYS A 382 -8.73 -3.72 -12.04
CA LYS A 382 -8.68 -4.14 -13.44
C LYS A 382 -8.03 -5.50 -13.63
N PHE A 383 -6.89 -5.73 -12.99
CA PHE A 383 -6.21 -7.02 -13.00
C PHE A 383 -7.13 -8.15 -12.48
N VAL A 384 -7.84 -7.93 -11.38
CA VAL A 384 -8.77 -8.93 -10.82
C VAL A 384 -9.98 -9.15 -11.73
N TRP A 385 -10.55 -8.09 -12.31
CA TRP A 385 -11.65 -8.16 -13.27
C TRP A 385 -11.32 -9.01 -14.50
N GLU A 386 -10.18 -8.74 -15.13
CA GLU A 386 -9.69 -9.46 -16.31
C GLU A 386 -9.33 -10.91 -15.94
N THR A 387 -8.67 -11.11 -14.81
CA THR A 387 -8.28 -12.45 -14.34
C THR A 387 -9.52 -13.31 -14.06
N ALA A 388 -10.57 -12.72 -13.49
CA ALA A 388 -11.85 -13.35 -13.22
C ALA A 388 -12.60 -13.74 -14.51
N GLY A 389 -12.23 -13.17 -15.66
CA GLY A 389 -12.93 -13.40 -16.93
C GLY A 389 -14.31 -12.76 -16.94
N MET A 390 -14.45 -11.61 -16.26
CA MET A 390 -15.69 -10.83 -16.27
C MET A 390 -16.00 -10.36 -17.70
N LYS A 391 -17.29 -10.23 -18.03
CA LYS A 391 -17.72 -9.80 -19.36
C LYS A 391 -17.63 -8.28 -19.48
N GLY A 392 -17.15 -7.80 -20.63
CA GLY A 392 -17.00 -6.38 -20.92
C GLY A 392 -15.71 -5.78 -20.35
N ASP A 393 -15.31 -4.66 -20.94
CA ASP A 393 -14.10 -3.95 -20.52
C ASP A 393 -14.37 -3.16 -19.23
N LEU A 394 -13.40 -3.19 -18.30
CA LEU A 394 -13.38 -2.30 -17.15
C LEU A 394 -12.58 -1.04 -17.49
N GLU A 395 -13.29 0.05 -17.74
CA GLU A 395 -12.74 1.39 -17.91
C GLU A 395 -12.40 1.97 -16.53
N LEU A 396 -11.28 2.69 -16.45
CA LEU A 396 -10.79 3.28 -15.20
C LEU A 396 -10.82 4.80 -15.30
N GLN A 397 -11.37 5.44 -14.27
CA GLN A 397 -11.53 6.88 -14.20
C GLN A 397 -11.05 7.43 -12.85
N GLY A 398 -9.98 8.20 -12.85
CA GLY A 398 -9.43 8.83 -11.66
C GLY A 398 -9.97 10.24 -11.43
N HIS A 399 -10.31 10.56 -10.18
CA HIS A 399 -10.70 11.90 -9.76
C HIS A 399 -9.69 12.45 -8.76
N LEU A 400 -9.16 13.62 -9.01
CA LEU A 400 -8.28 14.33 -8.08
C LEU A 400 -8.98 15.61 -7.64
N TRP A 401 -8.88 15.96 -6.35
CA TRP A 401 -9.39 17.25 -5.86
C TRP A 401 -8.27 18.04 -5.23
N CYS A 402 -8.19 19.33 -5.55
CA CYS A 402 -7.20 20.23 -4.99
C CYS A 402 -7.76 21.62 -4.79
N VAL A 403 -7.39 22.26 -3.67
CA VAL A 403 -7.76 23.65 -3.38
C VAL A 403 -7.01 24.58 -4.32
N GLY A 404 -7.74 25.48 -4.99
CA GLY A 404 -7.14 26.50 -5.86
C GLY A 404 -6.63 26.00 -7.22
N ALA A 405 -6.84 24.72 -7.54
CA ALA A 405 -6.53 24.17 -8.86
C ALA A 405 -7.46 24.71 -9.95
N HIS A 406 -7.10 24.44 -11.20
CA HIS A 406 -8.00 24.61 -12.34
C HIS A 406 -8.57 23.27 -12.76
N ASN A 407 -9.86 23.26 -13.13
CA ASN A 407 -10.50 22.07 -13.67
C ASN A 407 -9.83 21.66 -14.98
N ARG A 408 -9.40 20.40 -15.07
CA ARG A 408 -8.82 19.84 -16.30
C ARG A 408 -8.92 18.33 -16.33
N SER A 409 -8.97 17.78 -17.54
CA SER A 409 -8.90 16.34 -17.78
C SER A 409 -7.64 16.00 -18.56
N PHE A 410 -7.06 14.85 -18.28
CA PHE A 410 -5.90 14.32 -18.99
C PHE A 410 -5.90 12.79 -18.97
N THR A 411 -5.07 12.18 -19.81
CA THR A 411 -4.96 10.72 -19.92
C THR A 411 -3.63 10.22 -19.38
N TYR A 412 -3.66 9.11 -18.65
CA TYR A 412 -2.44 8.41 -18.21
C TYR A 412 -2.63 6.91 -18.43
N ARG A 413 -1.70 6.28 -19.16
CA ARG A 413 -1.75 4.86 -19.55
C ARG A 413 -3.07 4.40 -20.18
N GLY A 414 -3.72 5.29 -20.93
CA GLY A 414 -5.00 5.04 -21.59
C GLY A 414 -6.24 5.17 -20.69
N ASN A 415 -6.06 5.52 -19.40
CA ASN A 415 -7.14 5.81 -18.46
C ASN A 415 -7.37 7.32 -18.35
N VAL A 416 -8.58 7.74 -18.02
CA VAL A 416 -8.96 9.17 -17.90
C VAL A 416 -8.80 9.63 -16.46
N TYR A 417 -8.22 10.81 -16.27
CA TYR A 417 -8.05 11.46 -14.98
C TYR A 417 -8.59 12.89 -15.05
N ILE A 418 -9.29 13.30 -14.00
CA ILE A 418 -9.91 14.62 -13.92
C ILE A 418 -9.48 15.28 -12.62
N LEU A 419 -8.83 16.44 -12.74
CA LEU A 419 -8.51 17.31 -11.62
C LEU A 419 -9.66 18.31 -11.43
N HIS A 420 -10.26 18.27 -10.25
CA HIS A 420 -11.35 19.14 -9.81
C HIS A 420 -10.82 20.18 -8.84
N ALA A 421 -11.18 21.43 -9.08
CA ALA A 421 -10.89 22.54 -8.19
C ALA A 421 -11.84 22.51 -7.00
N ILE A 422 -11.32 22.51 -5.77
CA ILE A 422 -12.12 22.79 -4.58
C ILE A 422 -12.20 24.31 -4.43
N ASN A 423 -13.39 24.86 -4.65
CA ASN A 423 -13.72 26.29 -4.57
C ASN A 423 -15.02 26.50 -3.78
N LEU A 424 -15.27 27.73 -3.32
CA LEU A 424 -16.54 28.17 -2.73
C LEU A 424 -17.50 28.73 -3.77
#